data_AF-R6ZFI6-F1
#
_entry.id   AF-R6ZFI6-F1
#
_cell.length_a   1.000
_cell.length_b   1.000
_cell.length_c   1.000
_cell.angle_alpha   90.00
_cell.angle_beta   90.00
_cell.angle_gamma   90.00
#
_symmetry.space_group_name_H-M   'P 1'
#
loop_
_entity.id
_entity.type
_entity.pdbx_description
1 polymer ?
#
loop_
_entity_poly.entity_id
_entity_poly.type
_entity_poly.pdbx_seq_one_letter_code
_entity_poly.pdbx_strand_id
1 'polypeptide(L)'
;MNIDGTGNRVAQTLYGPEKVYFVVGKNKIEKDLSSALSRARNVAAPLNAKRLKTDTPCSKTGEKCFDCGSEARICRATVILERPTRGMKAEIVFVNEALGY
;
A
#
# COMPACT_ATOMS: atom_id res chain seq x y z
N MET A 1 0.38 -5.33 4.53
CA MET A 1 -0.80 -4.98 3.71
C MET A 1 -0.35 -4.04 2.60
N ASN A 2 -0.83 -4.26 1.38
CA ASN A 2 -0.51 -3.43 0.21
C ASN A 2 -1.80 -2.95 -0.47
N ILE A 3 -1.78 -1.74 -1.02
CA ILE A 3 -2.88 -1.16 -1.80
C ILE A 3 -2.35 -0.72 -3.16
N ASP A 4 -3.07 -1.08 -4.23
CA ASP A 4 -2.70 -0.79 -5.61
C ASP A 4 -3.90 -0.37 -6.48
N GLY A 5 -3.65 0.38 -7.55
CA GLY A 5 -4.63 0.77 -8.56
C GLY A 5 -4.58 -0.16 -9.77
N THR A 6 -3.41 -0.33 -10.36
CA THR A 6 -3.17 -1.17 -11.54
C THR A 6 -3.08 -2.66 -11.17
N GLY A 7 -2.66 -2.95 -9.94
CA GLY A 7 -2.49 -4.31 -9.44
C GLY A 7 -1.10 -4.90 -9.71
N ASN A 8 -0.26 -4.25 -10.51
CA ASN A 8 1.05 -4.79 -10.90
C ASN A 8 1.99 -5.01 -9.70
N ARG A 9 2.05 -4.09 -8.73
CA ARG A 9 2.93 -4.26 -7.55
C ARG A 9 2.41 -5.37 -6.64
N VAL A 10 1.10 -5.43 -6.40
CA VAL A 10 0.53 -6.49 -5.54
C VAL A 10 0.57 -7.87 -6.21
N ALA A 11 0.40 -7.94 -7.54
CA ALA A 11 0.53 -9.18 -8.28
C ALA A 11 1.92 -9.80 -8.09
N GLN A 12 2.99 -9.00 -8.20
CA GLN A 12 4.37 -9.46 -7.99
C GLN A 12 4.67 -9.85 -6.53
N THR A 13 3.88 -9.38 -5.56
CA THR A 13 3.99 -9.87 -4.18
C THR A 13 3.29 -11.22 -3.94
N LEU A 14 2.49 -11.67 -4.91
CA LEU A 14 1.71 -12.91 -4.84
C LEU A 14 2.24 -13.99 -5.78
N TYR A 15 2.80 -13.62 -6.93
CA TYR A 15 3.26 -14.57 -7.94
C TYR A 15 4.26 -13.92 -8.92
N GLY A 16 5.21 -14.72 -9.40
CA GLY A 16 6.16 -14.34 -10.46
C GLY A 16 7.62 -14.36 -10.00
N PRO A 17 8.02 -13.57 -8.99
CA PRO A 17 9.39 -13.58 -8.49
C PRO A 17 9.78 -14.88 -7.78
N GLU A 18 11.07 -15.23 -7.81
CA GLU A 18 11.62 -16.30 -6.96
C GLU A 18 11.67 -15.86 -5.48
N LYS A 19 12.02 -14.59 -5.25
CA LYS A 19 12.13 -13.99 -3.93
C LYS A 19 11.64 -12.55 -3.92
N VAL A 20 10.89 -12.17 -2.89
CA VAL A 20 10.41 -10.80 -2.66
C VAL A 20 10.99 -10.25 -1.36
N TYR A 21 11.49 -9.03 -1.41
CA TYR A 21 11.94 -8.28 -0.23
C TYR A 21 10.94 -7.17 0.09
N PHE A 22 10.37 -7.21 1.29
CA PHE A 22 9.53 -6.15 1.83
C PHE A 22 10.39 -5.24 2.70
N VAL A 23 10.76 -4.06 2.18
CA VAL A 23 11.48 -3.04 2.94
C VAL A 23 10.47 -2.12 3.63
N VAL A 24 10.43 -2.16 4.96
CA VAL A 24 9.38 -1.53 5.77
C VAL A 24 10.02 -0.54 6.75
N GLY A 25 9.73 0.76 6.57
CA GLY A 25 10.12 1.81 7.51
C GLY A 25 9.26 1.80 8.78
N LYS A 26 9.78 2.35 9.87
CA LYS A 26 9.09 2.41 11.18
C LYS A 26 7.71 3.06 11.11
N ASN A 27 7.54 4.01 10.19
CA ASN A 27 6.28 4.73 9.97
C ASN A 27 5.18 3.86 9.35
N LYS A 28 5.46 2.60 8.97
CA LYS A 28 4.50 1.66 8.32
C LYS A 28 4.03 0.52 9.23
N ILE A 29 4.50 0.48 10.47
CA ILE A 29 4.17 -0.57 11.45
C ILE A 29 3.00 -0.08 12.30
N GLU A 30 1.98 -0.91 12.42
CA GLU A 30 0.77 -0.62 13.18
C GLU A 30 0.44 -1.77 14.11
N LYS A 31 -0.28 -1.49 15.19
CA LYS A 31 -0.61 -2.45 16.25
C LYS A 31 -1.51 -3.61 15.79
N ASP A 32 -2.36 -3.35 14.80
CA ASP A 32 -3.36 -4.30 14.33
C ASP A 32 -3.73 -4.04 12.86
N LEU A 33 -4.47 -4.98 12.27
CA LEU A 33 -4.87 -4.94 10.86
C LEU A 33 -5.78 -3.75 10.53
N SER A 34 -6.66 -3.37 11.46
CA SER A 34 -7.60 -2.24 11.28
C SER A 34 -6.83 -0.91 11.21
N SER A 35 -5.88 -0.72 12.12
CA SER A 35 -4.97 0.42 12.19
C SER A 35 -4.08 0.47 10.94
N ALA A 36 -3.55 -0.69 10.50
CA ALA A 36 -2.79 -0.80 9.25
C ALA A 36 -3.61 -0.39 8.01
N LEU A 37 -4.87 -0.86 7.92
CA LEU A 37 -5.77 -0.50 6.83
C LEU A 37 -6.11 1.00 6.85
N SER A 38 -6.42 1.53 8.03
CA SER A 38 -6.72 2.96 8.20
C SER A 38 -5.54 3.82 7.76
N ARG A 39 -4.33 3.53 8.23
CA ARG A 39 -3.10 4.21 7.81
C ARG A 39 -2.90 4.11 6.29
N ALA A 40 -3.01 2.92 5.71
CA ALA A 40 -2.82 2.72 4.28
C ALA A 40 -3.83 3.52 3.44
N ARG A 41 -5.11 3.55 3.87
CA ARG A 41 -6.18 4.30 3.17
C ARG A 41 -6.15 5.80 3.41
N ASN A 42 -5.83 6.25 4.62
CA ASN A 42 -5.99 7.65 5.03
C ASN A 42 -4.70 8.46 5.03
N VAL A 43 -3.53 7.81 4.95
CA VAL A 43 -2.23 8.49 4.92
C VAL A 43 -1.49 8.15 3.63
N ALA A 44 -1.16 6.86 3.42
CA ALA A 44 -0.32 6.45 2.30
C ALA A 44 -0.98 6.66 0.93
N ALA A 45 -2.23 6.21 0.77
CA ALA A 45 -2.92 6.33 -0.52
C ALA A 45 -3.20 7.79 -0.91
N PRO A 46 -3.68 8.69 -0.02
CA PRO A 46 -3.89 10.10 -0.36
C PRO A 46 -2.60 10.84 -0.71
N LEU A 47 -1.52 10.63 0.06
CA LEU A 47 -0.22 11.23 -0.24
C LEU A 47 0.30 10.78 -1.61
N ASN A 48 0.14 9.49 -1.95
CA ASN A 48 0.51 8.98 -3.25
C ASN A 48 -0.41 9.49 -4.38
N ALA A 49 -1.72 9.59 -4.14
CA ALA A 49 -2.70 10.11 -5.09
C ALA A 49 -2.41 11.58 -5.42
N LYS A 50 -2.04 12.38 -4.42
CA LYS A 50 -1.59 13.76 -4.54
C LYS A 50 -0.27 13.87 -5.32
N ARG A 51 0.72 13.03 -5.00
CA ARG A 51 1.99 12.94 -5.76
C ARG A 51 1.75 12.65 -7.24
N LEU A 52 0.79 11.78 -7.54
CA LEU A 52 0.40 11.39 -8.90
C LEU A 52 -0.60 12.37 -9.56
N LYS A 53 -1.06 13.41 -8.86
CA LYS A 53 -2.02 14.41 -9.34
C LYS A 53 -3.29 13.78 -9.94
N THR A 54 -3.79 12.72 -9.30
CA THR A 54 -4.99 12.01 -9.77
C THR A 54 -6.25 12.87 -9.62
N ASP A 55 -7.25 12.63 -10.46
CA ASP A 55 -8.56 13.28 -10.37
C ASP A 55 -9.44 12.62 -9.29
N THR A 56 -8.99 12.71 -8.05
CA THR A 56 -9.64 12.12 -6.88
C THR A 56 -9.80 13.16 -5.78
N PRO A 57 -10.86 13.05 -4.94
CA PRO A 57 -11.07 13.99 -3.84
C PRO A 57 -9.87 14.09 -2.91
N CYS A 58 -9.27 12.95 -2.51
CA CYS A 58 -8.13 12.92 -1.61
C CYS A 58 -6.85 13.54 -2.21
N SER A 59 -6.67 13.45 -3.53
CA SER A 59 -5.57 14.13 -4.24
C SER A 59 -5.77 15.66 -4.25
N LYS A 60 -7.01 16.11 -4.51
CA LYS A 60 -7.36 17.54 -4.61
C LYS A 60 -7.32 18.26 -3.27
N THR A 61 -7.90 17.65 -2.22
CA THR A 61 -7.93 18.27 -0.89
C THR A 61 -6.61 18.06 -0.14
N GLY A 62 -5.87 17.00 -0.45
CA GLY A 62 -4.69 16.60 0.32
C GLY A 62 -5.03 16.06 1.71
N GLU A 63 -6.28 15.65 1.93
CA GLU A 63 -6.78 15.10 3.20
C GLU A 63 -6.79 13.56 3.18
N LYS A 64 -7.64 12.96 4.04
CA LYS A 64 -7.84 11.52 4.18
C LYS A 64 -8.62 10.90 3.00
N CYS A 65 -8.88 9.60 3.08
CA CYS A 65 -9.75 8.92 2.11
C CYS A 65 -11.20 9.39 2.26
N PHE A 66 -11.88 9.57 1.12
CA PHE A 66 -13.31 9.88 1.04
C PHE A 66 -14.16 8.67 0.64
N ASP A 67 -13.55 7.48 0.61
CA ASP A 67 -14.14 6.25 0.07
C ASP A 67 -14.82 6.44 -1.29
N CYS A 68 -14.13 7.18 -2.18
CA CYS A 68 -14.72 7.64 -3.43
C CYS A 68 -14.88 6.53 -4.47
N GLY A 69 -15.90 6.67 -5.32
CA GLY A 69 -16.08 5.89 -6.54
C GLY A 69 -15.38 6.45 -7.78
N SER A 70 -14.38 7.34 -7.63
CA SER A 70 -13.69 7.94 -8.79
C SER A 70 -12.98 6.88 -9.63
N GLU A 71 -13.15 6.95 -10.95
CA GLU A 71 -12.41 6.11 -11.89
C GLU A 71 -10.90 6.34 -11.84
N ALA A 72 -10.47 7.53 -11.41
CA ALA A 72 -9.05 7.84 -11.24
C ALA A 72 -8.45 7.31 -9.92
N ARG A 73 -9.20 6.56 -9.10
CA ARG A 73 -8.68 6.04 -7.82
C ARG A 73 -7.53 5.04 -8.02
N ILE A 74 -6.48 5.21 -7.20
CA ILE A 74 -5.30 4.33 -7.17
C ILE A 74 -5.37 3.25 -6.08
N CYS A 75 -6.51 3.14 -5.40
CA CYS A 75 -6.74 2.23 -4.28
C CYS A 75 -7.82 1.21 -4.62
N ARG A 76 -7.58 0.39 -5.66
CA ARG A 76 -8.56 -0.57 -6.21
C ARG A 76 -8.38 -1.98 -5.64
N ALA A 77 -7.14 -2.44 -5.46
CA ALA A 77 -6.80 -3.74 -4.90
C ALA A 77 -6.19 -3.56 -3.51
N THR A 78 -6.72 -4.26 -2.51
CA THR A 78 -6.12 -4.35 -1.16
C THR A 78 -5.72 -5.79 -0.90
N VAL A 79 -4.45 -6.02 -0.59
CA VAL A 79 -3.90 -7.36 -0.35
C VAL A 79 -3.33 -7.45 1.06
N ILE A 80 -3.74 -8.51 1.76
CA ILE A 80 -3.15 -8.97 3.01
C ILE A 80 -2.41 -10.25 2.68
N LEU A 81 -1.10 -10.25 2.87
CA LEU A 81 -0.25 -11.42 2.67
C LEU A 81 0.10 -11.99 4.04
N GLU A 82 -0.45 -13.15 4.36
CA GLU A 82 -0.20 -13.82 5.66
C GLU A 82 1.08 -14.65 5.65
N ARG A 83 1.42 -15.23 4.48
CA ARG A 83 2.60 -16.07 4.26
C ARG A 83 3.09 -15.89 2.81
N PRO A 84 4.37 -16.17 2.52
CA PRO A 84 4.84 -16.30 1.15
C PRO A 84 3.98 -17.33 0.40
N THR A 85 3.61 -17.02 -0.84
CA THR A 85 2.90 -17.97 -1.70
C THR A 85 3.81 -19.14 -2.07
N ARG A 86 3.22 -20.29 -2.41
CA ARG A 86 3.96 -21.53 -2.65
C ARG A 86 5.02 -21.32 -3.75
N GLY A 87 6.23 -21.78 -3.48
CA GLY A 87 7.35 -21.68 -4.43
C GLY A 87 8.07 -20.33 -4.44
N MET A 88 7.63 -19.35 -3.64
CA MET A 88 8.25 -18.04 -3.53
C MET A 88 8.82 -17.83 -2.13
N LYS A 89 10.01 -17.24 -2.05
CA LYS A 89 10.60 -16.79 -0.77
C LYS A 89 10.18 -15.35 -0.50
N ALA A 90 9.93 -15.01 0.76
CA ALA A 90 9.78 -13.61 1.14
C ALA A 90 10.59 -13.27 2.38
N GLU A 91 11.13 -12.06 2.40
CA GLU A 91 11.92 -11.52 3.51
C GLU A 91 11.42 -10.13 3.86
N ILE A 92 11.32 -9.82 5.14
CA ILE A 92 10.93 -8.49 5.63
C ILE A 92 12.15 -7.84 6.25
N VAL A 93 12.53 -6.68 5.72
CA VAL A 93 13.63 -5.86 6.23
C VAL A 93 13.02 -4.65 6.91
N PHE A 94 13.14 -4.59 8.23
CA PHE A 94 12.71 -3.43 9.01
C PHE A 94 13.81 -2.37 9.04
N VAL A 95 13.43 -1.15 8.71
CA VAL A 95 14.34 0.01 8.74
C VAL A 95 13.83 0.97 9.81
N ASN A 96 14.71 1.37 10.74
CA ASN A 96 14.37 2.26 11.86
C ASN A 96 14.26 3.74 11.45
N GLU A 97 13.71 4.00 10.26
CA GLU A 97 13.56 5.32 9.67
C GLU A 97 12.17 5.48 9.06
N ALA A 98 11.73 6.73 8.88
CA ALA A 98 10.51 7.03 8.17
C ALA A 98 10.77 6.94 6.66
N LEU A 99 10.22 5.93 5.99
CA LEU A 99 10.42 5.68 4.56
C LEU A 99 9.11 5.86 3.80
N GLY A 100 9.13 6.65 2.72
CA GLY A 100 7.95 6.93 1.91
C GLY A 100 6.84 7.61 2.70
N TYR A 101 5.61 7.13 2.53
CA TYR A 101 4.39 7.66 3.14
C TYR A 101 3.62 6.60 3.92
#